data_AF-A0A8R2M131-F1
#
_entry.id   AF-A0A8R2M131-F1
#
_cell.length_a   1.000
_cell.length_b   1.000
_cell.length_c   1.000
_cell.angle_alpha   90.00
_cell.angle_beta   90.00
_cell.angle_gamma   90.00
#
_symmetry.space_group_name_H-M   'P 1'
#
loop_
_entity.id
_entity.type
_entity.pdbx_description
1 polymer ?
#
loop_
_entity_poly.entity_id
_entity_poly.type
_entity_poly.pdbx_seq_one_letter_code
_entity_poly.pdbx_strand_id
1 'polypeptide(L)'
;MIFARVLLILFTLLEIKNPVLSMDSKALSSAITKFSAKFCNELDKKKNVVSSPLSAEYLLALITLGTTDPAHEELLTSLGIPDDDTIRSSFSAVSSKLKSIKGVTFNVANKIYIKEGDYELDPKLKKDAVEVFDADFEKVNFDNGAAAAGLINKWVENKTNERIKDLLSEDSLDSFTRLVLVNALYFKGTWQNQFDSISTMERPFYVDTETTVNIPMMYQENNFKYGESHDLNAQLLEMAYEGNDASMVIVLPNEINGLDGILQKLADGYDLTAELDKMFSTKVRVTVPKFKIETEIDLLQVLPKLGIQAIFNRQNSGLTKILDNDEPLYVSKAVQKAFIEVNEEGAEAAAATGIMFLMMPCPPLPSKSFRADRPFLYFLVGAERIALFIGQYRGRN
;
A
#
# COMPACT_ATOMS: atom_id res chain seq x y z
N MET A 1 79.63 -0.34 -4.36
CA MET A 1 79.11 1.04 -4.50
C MET A 1 77.88 0.99 -5.38
N ILE A 2 76.70 1.19 -4.77
CA ILE A 2 75.49 1.88 -5.29
C ILE A 2 75.08 1.53 -6.75
N PHE A 3 73.97 0.85 -7.06
CA PHE A 3 72.61 1.30 -6.80
C PHE A 3 71.61 0.13 -6.90
N ALA A 4 70.82 -0.05 -5.85
CA ALA A 4 69.52 -0.70 -5.87
C ALA A 4 68.44 0.40 -5.88
N ARG A 5 67.43 0.30 -6.75
CA ARG A 5 66.14 1.02 -6.68
C ARG A 5 65.14 0.30 -7.60
N VAL A 6 64.42 -0.66 -7.04
CA VAL A 6 62.99 -0.57 -6.64
C VAL A 6 62.05 -0.73 -7.84
N LEU A 7 61.71 -1.99 -8.12
CA LEU A 7 60.57 -2.41 -8.92
C LEU A 7 59.38 -2.58 -7.96
N LEU A 8 58.57 -1.53 -7.79
CA LEU A 8 57.37 -1.59 -6.95
C LEU A 8 56.20 -2.04 -7.84
N ILE A 9 55.87 -3.31 -7.74
CA ILE A 9 54.66 -3.91 -8.32
C ILE A 9 53.48 -3.41 -7.47
N LEU A 10 52.76 -2.40 -7.94
CA LEU A 10 51.42 -2.07 -7.43
C LEU A 10 50.41 -3.04 -8.06
N PHE A 11 50.17 -4.17 -7.40
CA PHE A 11 48.91 -4.90 -7.53
C PHE A 11 47.86 -4.15 -6.71
N THR A 12 47.23 -3.14 -7.30
CA THR A 12 45.93 -2.67 -6.80
C THR A 12 44.90 -3.73 -7.15
N LEU A 13 44.41 -4.44 -6.12
CA LEU A 13 43.13 -5.13 -6.16
C LEU A 13 42.08 -4.13 -6.65
N LEU A 14 41.68 -4.23 -7.92
CA LEU A 14 40.34 -3.81 -8.29
C LEU A 14 39.39 -4.77 -7.57
N GLU A 15 38.85 -4.33 -6.43
CA GLU A 15 37.51 -4.78 -6.05
C GLU A 15 36.61 -4.42 -7.22
N ILE A 16 36.26 -5.44 -8.02
CA ILE A 16 35.13 -5.37 -8.92
C ILE A 16 33.92 -5.22 -7.99
N LYS A 17 33.56 -3.98 -7.67
CA LYS A 17 32.19 -3.66 -7.27
C LYS A 17 31.34 -4.10 -8.45
N ASN A 18 30.80 -5.32 -8.37
CA ASN A 18 29.68 -5.70 -9.22
C ASN A 18 28.68 -4.54 -9.09
N PRO A 19 28.29 -3.88 -10.18
CA PRO A 19 27.24 -2.88 -10.09
C PRO A 19 26.02 -3.63 -9.56
N VAL A 20 25.59 -3.29 -8.34
CA VAL A 20 24.29 -3.73 -7.82
C VAL A 20 23.30 -3.38 -8.92
N LEU A 21 22.70 -4.40 -9.54
CA LEU A 21 21.66 -4.22 -10.55
C LEU A 21 20.47 -3.58 -9.82
N SER A 22 20.45 -2.25 -9.76
CA SER A 22 19.27 -1.53 -9.30
C SER A 22 18.23 -1.61 -10.40
N MET A 23 17.07 -2.19 -10.11
CA MET A 23 15.93 -2.09 -11.00
C MET A 23 15.61 -0.60 -11.22
N ASP A 24 15.30 -0.24 -12.47
CA ASP A 24 14.88 1.11 -12.81
C ASP A 24 13.63 1.50 -11.99
N SER A 25 13.60 2.73 -11.48
CA SER A 25 12.49 3.23 -10.63
C SER A 25 11.10 3.07 -11.26
N LYS A 26 11.01 3.19 -12.60
CA LYS A 26 9.76 3.00 -13.34
C LYS A 26 9.39 1.52 -13.43
N ALA A 27 10.37 0.64 -13.61
CA ALA A 27 10.14 -0.80 -13.59
C ALA A 27 9.66 -1.28 -12.21
N LEU A 28 10.25 -0.74 -11.13
CA LEU A 28 9.79 -1.00 -9.76
C LEU A 28 8.35 -0.52 -9.53
N SER A 29 8.07 0.74 -9.87
CA SER A 29 6.72 1.31 -9.74
C SER A 29 5.68 0.52 -10.54
N SER A 30 6.05 0.06 -11.74
CA SER A 30 5.21 -0.80 -12.58
C SER A 30 4.96 -2.17 -11.94
N ALA A 31 5.99 -2.82 -11.38
CA ALA A 31 5.87 -4.11 -10.69
C ALA A 31 4.93 -4.00 -9.47
N ILE A 32 5.17 -3.01 -8.60
CA ILE A 32 4.32 -2.70 -7.43
C ILE A 32 2.88 -2.44 -7.86
N THR A 33 2.67 -1.64 -8.90
CA THR A 33 1.33 -1.32 -9.40
C THR A 33 0.62 -2.55 -9.94
N LYS A 34 1.33 -3.43 -10.66
CA LYS A 34 0.77 -4.67 -11.21
C LYS A 34 0.39 -5.66 -10.12
N PHE A 35 1.25 -5.87 -9.13
CA PHE A 35 0.91 -6.69 -7.97
C PHE A 35 -0.28 -6.09 -7.21
N SER A 36 -0.27 -4.78 -6.96
CA SER A 36 -1.36 -4.05 -6.30
C SER A 36 -2.70 -4.23 -7.00
N ALA A 37 -2.72 -4.14 -8.34
CA ALA A 37 -3.92 -4.33 -9.13
C ALA A 37 -4.46 -5.75 -9.03
N LYS A 38 -3.58 -6.77 -9.18
CA LYS A 38 -3.98 -8.17 -9.01
C LYS A 38 -4.49 -8.45 -7.61
N PHE A 39 -3.78 -7.95 -6.58
CA PHE A 39 -4.16 -8.08 -5.18
C PHE A 39 -5.57 -7.51 -4.97
N CYS A 40 -5.84 -6.30 -5.43
CA CYS A 40 -7.15 -5.66 -5.29
C CYS A 40 -8.27 -6.39 -6.05
N ASN A 41 -7.96 -6.97 -7.22
CA ASN A 41 -8.95 -7.72 -8.00
C ASN A 41 -9.42 -8.99 -7.29
N GLU A 42 -8.60 -9.54 -6.38
CA GLU A 42 -8.92 -10.73 -5.59
C GLU A 42 -9.67 -10.45 -4.27
N LEU A 43 -9.86 -9.17 -3.92
CA LEU A 43 -10.60 -8.75 -2.72
C LEU A 43 -12.13 -8.81 -2.97
N ASP A 44 -12.90 -8.74 -1.87
CA ASP A 44 -14.36 -8.82 -1.93
C ASP A 44 -14.97 -7.67 -2.76
N LYS A 45 -15.49 -8.00 -3.95
CA LYS A 45 -16.14 -7.07 -4.88
C LYS A 45 -17.53 -6.60 -4.43
N LYS A 46 -18.00 -6.98 -3.23
CA LYS A 46 -19.31 -6.57 -2.71
C LYS A 46 -19.24 -5.52 -1.61
N LYS A 47 -18.05 -5.20 -1.11
CA LYS A 47 -17.85 -4.30 0.04
C LYS A 47 -16.98 -3.10 -0.30
N ASN A 48 -17.06 -2.08 0.53
CA ASN A 48 -16.00 -1.08 0.61
C ASN A 48 -14.73 -1.76 1.11
N VAL A 49 -13.61 -1.50 0.46
CA VAL A 49 -12.33 -2.13 0.78
C VAL A 49 -11.24 -1.07 0.75
N VAL A 50 -10.34 -1.13 1.72
CA VAL A 50 -9.05 -0.48 1.71
C VAL A 50 -7.97 -1.53 1.91
N SER A 51 -6.87 -1.43 1.17
CA SER A 51 -5.71 -2.30 1.36
C SER A 51 -4.42 -1.53 1.06
N SER A 52 -3.30 -2.08 1.51
CA SER A 52 -1.97 -1.59 1.13
C SER A 52 -1.17 -2.77 0.59
N PRO A 53 -1.26 -3.04 -0.72
CA PRO A 53 -0.49 -4.11 -1.32
C PRO A 53 1.00 -3.87 -1.13
N LEU A 54 1.47 -2.62 -1.27
CA LEU A 54 2.87 -2.24 -1.00
C LEU A 54 3.34 -2.75 0.37
N SER A 55 2.56 -2.55 1.43
CA SER A 55 2.99 -3.01 2.74
C SER A 55 2.95 -4.52 2.93
N ALA A 56 2.09 -5.23 2.20
CA ALA A 56 2.18 -6.68 2.12
C ALA A 56 3.44 -7.11 1.36
N GLU A 57 3.79 -6.42 0.27
CA GLU A 57 5.03 -6.66 -0.49
C GLU A 57 6.27 -6.47 0.38
N TYR A 58 6.30 -5.50 1.30
CA TYR A 58 7.41 -5.34 2.25
C TYR A 58 7.66 -6.61 3.07
N LEU A 59 6.60 -7.21 3.64
CA LEU A 59 6.71 -8.45 4.40
C LEU A 59 7.06 -9.65 3.50
N LEU A 60 6.47 -9.73 2.31
CA LEU A 60 6.75 -10.81 1.36
C LEU A 60 8.19 -10.75 0.87
N ALA A 61 8.68 -9.57 0.51
CA ALA A 61 10.05 -9.34 0.08
C ALA A 61 11.06 -9.65 1.19
N LEU A 62 10.76 -9.29 2.45
CA LEU A 62 11.56 -9.72 3.60
C LEU A 62 11.60 -11.24 3.73
N ILE A 63 10.45 -11.92 3.62
CA ILE A 63 10.39 -13.38 3.68
C ILE A 63 11.16 -14.03 2.53
N THR A 64 11.12 -13.46 1.32
CA THR A 64 11.85 -13.98 0.16
C THR A 64 13.32 -14.18 0.51
N LEU A 65 13.96 -13.24 1.21
CA LEU A 65 15.36 -13.34 1.63
C LEU A 65 15.64 -14.53 2.56
N GLY A 66 14.62 -15.03 3.24
CA GLY A 66 14.64 -16.20 4.11
C GLY A 66 14.24 -17.52 3.44
N THR A 67 14.04 -17.55 2.11
CA THR A 67 13.50 -18.71 1.39
C THR A 67 14.49 -19.43 0.46
N THR A 68 14.13 -20.68 0.14
CA THR A 68 14.69 -21.53 -0.92
C THR A 68 13.56 -22.03 -1.83
N ASP A 69 13.92 -22.57 -3.00
CA ASP A 69 12.96 -23.08 -3.96
C ASP A 69 12.09 -24.22 -3.40
N PRO A 70 10.81 -24.30 -3.78
CA PRO A 70 10.13 -23.48 -4.81
C PRO A 70 9.60 -22.12 -4.32
N ALA A 71 9.63 -21.86 -3.00
CA ALA A 71 9.03 -20.64 -2.44
C ALA A 71 9.74 -19.36 -2.88
N HIS A 72 11.06 -19.42 -3.02
CA HIS A 72 11.87 -18.29 -3.47
C HIS A 72 11.48 -17.83 -4.89
N GLU A 73 11.41 -18.76 -5.84
CA GLU A 73 10.95 -18.49 -7.20
C GLU A 73 9.51 -17.97 -7.28
N GLU A 74 8.58 -18.58 -6.52
CA GLU A 74 7.17 -18.13 -6.46
C GLU A 74 7.06 -16.67 -5.99
N LEU A 75 7.81 -16.30 -4.94
CA LEU A 75 7.81 -14.96 -4.39
C LEU A 75 8.45 -13.94 -5.34
N LEU A 76 9.63 -14.23 -5.90
CA LEU A 76 10.30 -13.35 -6.86
C LEU A 76 9.42 -13.10 -8.10
N THR A 77 8.83 -14.16 -8.64
CA THR A 77 7.93 -14.09 -9.80
C THR A 77 6.69 -13.25 -9.50
N SER A 78 6.08 -13.47 -8.35
CA SER A 78 4.85 -12.76 -7.95
C SER A 78 5.09 -11.27 -7.69
N LEU A 79 6.21 -10.93 -7.05
CA LEU A 79 6.65 -9.55 -6.82
C LEU A 79 7.17 -8.87 -8.09
N GLY A 80 7.49 -9.64 -9.13
CA GLY A 80 8.09 -9.13 -10.37
C GLY A 80 9.52 -8.62 -10.18
N ILE A 81 10.27 -9.22 -9.25
CA ILE A 81 11.63 -8.81 -8.89
C ILE A 81 12.60 -9.95 -9.27
N PRO A 82 13.74 -9.67 -9.92
CA PRO A 82 14.61 -10.70 -10.46
C PRO A 82 15.42 -11.47 -9.39
N ASP A 83 15.83 -10.82 -8.30
CA ASP A 83 16.75 -11.39 -7.32
C ASP A 83 16.74 -10.63 -5.97
N ASP A 84 17.41 -11.23 -4.97
CA ASP A 84 17.51 -10.73 -3.59
C ASP A 84 18.27 -9.39 -3.45
N ASP A 85 19.25 -9.12 -4.30
CA ASP A 85 20.00 -7.85 -4.27
C ASP A 85 19.13 -6.72 -4.81
N THR A 86 18.33 -7.02 -5.83
CA THR A 86 17.29 -6.13 -6.35
C THR A 86 16.21 -5.88 -5.32
N ILE A 87 15.79 -6.89 -4.53
CA ILE A 87 14.89 -6.70 -3.39
C ILE A 87 15.47 -5.66 -2.41
N ARG A 88 16.69 -5.89 -1.92
CA ARG A 88 17.31 -5.02 -0.90
C ARG A 88 17.45 -3.59 -1.37
N SER A 89 17.96 -3.40 -2.60
CA SER A 89 18.17 -2.07 -3.17
C SER A 89 16.84 -1.35 -3.45
N SER A 90 15.86 -2.05 -4.01
CA SER A 90 14.55 -1.47 -4.39
C SER A 90 13.73 -1.05 -3.16
N PHE A 91 13.54 -1.94 -2.18
CA PHE A 91 12.73 -1.64 -1.01
C PHE A 91 13.41 -0.65 -0.06
N SER A 92 14.75 -0.62 -0.01
CA SER A 92 15.48 0.43 0.70
C SER A 92 15.23 1.81 0.07
N ALA A 93 15.27 1.90 -1.26
CA ALA A 93 14.98 3.14 -1.97
C ALA A 93 13.54 3.62 -1.72
N VAL A 94 12.55 2.72 -1.79
CA VAL A 94 11.15 3.05 -1.48
C VAL A 94 11.00 3.48 -0.02
N SER A 95 11.59 2.75 0.93
CA SER A 95 11.49 3.04 2.37
C SER A 95 12.03 4.44 2.71
N SER A 96 13.16 4.81 2.12
CA SER A 96 13.75 6.14 2.31
C SER A 96 12.84 7.28 1.82
N LYS A 97 12.07 7.05 0.75
CA LYS A 97 11.12 8.01 0.17
C LYS A 97 9.82 8.09 0.97
N LEU A 98 9.37 6.98 1.55
CA LEU A 98 8.16 6.97 2.38
C LEU A 98 8.35 7.73 3.70
N LYS A 99 9.55 7.66 4.29
CA LYS A 99 9.88 8.33 5.56
C LYS A 99 9.90 9.88 5.45
N SER A 100 9.86 10.44 4.24
CA SER A 100 9.94 11.90 4.01
C SER A 100 8.63 12.55 3.56
N ILE A 101 7.52 11.80 3.44
CA ILE A 101 6.24 12.34 2.97
C ILE A 101 5.63 13.27 4.03
N LYS A 102 5.33 14.52 3.63
CA LYS A 102 4.66 15.51 4.49
C LYS A 102 3.13 15.47 4.34
N GLY A 103 2.42 16.03 5.32
CA GLY A 103 0.96 16.26 5.28
C GLY A 103 0.08 15.02 5.46
N VAL A 104 0.68 13.85 5.69
CA VAL A 104 -0.04 12.60 5.96
C VAL A 104 0.51 11.92 7.21
N THR A 105 -0.39 11.39 8.03
CA THR A 105 -0.03 10.40 9.07
C THR A 105 -0.11 9.03 8.42
N PHE A 106 1.05 8.43 8.18
CA PHE A 106 1.19 7.10 7.62
C PHE A 106 1.91 6.21 8.64
N ASN A 107 1.15 5.40 9.35
CA ASN A 107 1.70 4.44 10.29
C ASN A 107 1.59 3.05 9.70
N VAL A 108 2.74 2.41 9.49
CA VAL A 108 2.85 1.03 9.05
C VAL A 108 3.41 0.19 10.18
N ALA A 109 2.72 -0.89 10.49
CA ALA A 109 3.13 -1.87 11.47
C ALA A 109 3.39 -3.20 10.75
N ASN A 110 4.66 -3.45 10.42
CA ASN A 110 5.12 -4.69 9.80
C ASN A 110 5.86 -5.53 10.83
N LYS A 111 5.35 -6.73 11.13
CA LYS A 111 6.04 -7.63 12.05
C LYS A 111 5.82 -9.09 11.70
N ILE A 112 6.87 -9.88 11.87
CA ILE A 112 6.85 -11.32 11.72
C ILE A 112 7.01 -11.94 13.10
N TYR A 113 6.00 -12.67 13.55
CA TYR A 113 6.05 -13.41 14.80
C TYR A 113 6.36 -14.87 14.51
N ILE A 114 7.33 -15.43 15.21
CA ILE A 114 7.76 -16.82 15.06
C ILE A 114 7.52 -17.52 16.40
N LYS A 115 7.23 -18.83 16.37
CA LYS A 115 7.10 -19.60 17.60
C LYS A 115 8.36 -19.46 18.45
N GLU A 116 8.25 -19.52 19.76
CA GLU A 116 9.44 -19.67 20.61
C GLU A 116 10.05 -21.07 20.45
N GLY A 117 11.37 -21.16 20.58
CA GLY A 117 12.11 -22.41 20.46
C GLY A 117 13.60 -22.20 20.65
N ASP A 118 14.36 -23.31 20.60
CA ASP A 118 15.81 -23.34 20.77
C ASP A 118 16.52 -23.14 19.41
N TYR A 119 16.38 -21.94 18.87
CA TYR A 119 16.97 -21.46 17.62
C TYR A 119 17.12 -19.96 17.66
N GLU A 120 18.02 -19.40 16.87
CA GLU A 120 18.13 -17.97 16.66
C GLU A 120 17.74 -17.56 15.23
N LEU A 121 17.34 -16.31 15.10
CA LEU A 121 17.08 -15.70 13.80
C LEU A 121 18.39 -15.45 13.07
N ASP A 122 18.40 -15.64 11.75
CA ASP A 122 19.54 -15.28 10.93
C ASP A 122 19.90 -13.79 11.15
N PRO A 123 21.14 -13.47 11.61
CA PRO A 123 21.50 -12.11 11.96
C PRO A 123 21.44 -11.14 10.78
N LYS A 124 21.71 -11.62 9.56
CA LYS A 124 21.65 -10.79 8.36
C LYS A 124 20.20 -10.46 8.01
N LEU A 125 19.29 -11.44 8.08
CA LEU A 125 17.86 -11.23 7.84
C LEU A 125 17.24 -10.30 8.89
N LYS A 126 17.63 -10.44 10.17
CA LYS A 126 17.19 -9.53 11.23
C LYS A 126 17.65 -8.09 10.98
N LYS A 127 18.87 -7.92 10.47
CA LYS A 127 19.40 -6.61 10.08
C LYS A 127 18.65 -6.04 8.87
N ASP A 128 18.43 -6.85 7.83
CA ASP A 128 17.67 -6.47 6.64
C ASP A 128 16.24 -6.03 7.02
N ALA A 129 15.56 -6.75 7.92
CA ALA A 129 14.22 -6.40 8.39
C ALA A 129 14.13 -4.95 8.90
N VAL A 130 15.07 -4.55 9.75
CA VAL A 130 15.07 -3.21 10.37
C VAL A 130 15.56 -2.15 9.38
N GLU A 131 16.67 -2.40 8.68
CA GLU A 131 17.32 -1.37 7.86
C GLU A 131 16.65 -1.15 6.50
N VAL A 132 16.07 -2.21 5.90
CA VAL A 132 15.48 -2.17 4.56
C VAL A 132 13.96 -2.07 4.63
N PHE A 133 13.32 -2.85 5.50
CA PHE A 133 11.87 -3.06 5.45
C PHE A 133 11.05 -2.37 6.54
N ASP A 134 11.72 -1.68 7.48
CA ASP A 134 11.06 -1.08 8.65
C ASP A 134 10.17 -2.08 9.42
N ALA A 135 10.66 -3.32 9.48
CA ALA A 135 9.98 -4.47 10.07
C ALA A 135 10.81 -5.06 11.21
N ASP A 136 10.19 -5.95 11.98
CA ASP A 136 10.82 -6.62 13.10
C ASP A 136 10.41 -8.09 13.17
N PHE A 137 11.22 -8.89 13.87
CA PHE A 137 10.92 -10.27 14.20
C PHE A 137 10.78 -10.44 15.71
N GLU A 138 9.81 -11.23 16.15
CA GLU A 138 9.64 -11.54 17.58
C GLU A 138 9.27 -12.99 17.79
N LYS A 139 9.92 -13.64 18.77
CA LYS A 139 9.56 -14.98 19.21
C LYS A 139 8.39 -14.88 20.19
N VAL A 140 7.36 -15.70 19.98
CA VAL A 140 6.15 -15.71 20.80
C VAL A 140 5.76 -17.14 21.16
N ASN A 141 5.34 -17.35 22.40
CA ASN A 141 4.73 -18.59 22.82
C ASN A 141 3.32 -18.74 22.21
N PHE A 142 3.19 -19.52 21.15
CA PHE A 142 1.90 -19.85 20.55
C PHE A 142 1.16 -21.01 21.23
N ASP A 143 1.76 -21.73 22.19
CA ASP A 143 1.06 -22.77 22.95
C ASP A 143 -0.06 -22.18 23.82
N ASN A 144 0.05 -20.89 24.17
CA ASN A 144 -1.05 -20.09 24.69
C ASN A 144 -1.56 -19.10 23.63
N GLY A 145 -2.41 -19.60 22.71
CA GLY A 145 -2.93 -18.84 21.57
C GLY A 145 -3.61 -17.52 21.95
N ALA A 146 -4.45 -17.51 22.99
CA ALA A 146 -5.14 -16.31 23.45
C ALA A 146 -4.17 -15.24 23.97
N ALA A 147 -3.17 -15.64 24.76
CA ALA A 147 -2.14 -14.71 25.23
C ALA A 147 -1.28 -14.16 24.08
N ALA A 148 -0.92 -15.00 23.11
CA ALA A 148 -0.20 -14.59 21.91
C ALA A 148 -1.01 -13.60 21.05
N ALA A 149 -2.30 -13.87 20.82
CA ALA A 149 -3.20 -12.97 20.10
C ALA A 149 -3.32 -11.62 20.82
N GLY A 150 -3.48 -11.62 22.15
CA GLY A 150 -3.50 -10.40 22.96
C GLY A 150 -2.21 -9.58 22.88
N LEU A 151 -1.04 -10.24 22.88
CA LEU A 151 0.26 -9.58 22.70
C LEU A 151 0.35 -8.89 21.33
N ILE A 152 0.00 -9.61 20.27
CA ILE A 152 0.03 -9.10 18.89
C ILE A 152 -0.94 -7.93 18.74
N ASN A 153 -2.18 -8.08 19.21
CA ASN A 153 -3.20 -7.03 19.15
C ASN A 153 -2.75 -5.75 19.86
N LYS A 154 -2.17 -5.87 21.06
CA LYS A 154 -1.65 -4.72 21.81
C LYS A 154 -0.50 -4.02 21.10
N TRP A 155 0.39 -4.77 20.46
CA TRP A 155 1.47 -4.19 19.66
C TRP A 155 0.91 -3.40 18.46
N VAL A 156 -0.07 -3.97 17.74
CA VAL A 156 -0.74 -3.30 16.62
C VAL A 156 -1.50 -2.06 17.06
N GLU A 157 -2.24 -2.15 18.17
CA GLU A 157 -2.99 -1.04 18.74
C GLU A 157 -2.07 0.14 19.06
N ASN A 158 -0.93 -0.13 19.70
CA ASN A 158 0.07 0.90 20.01
C ASN A 158 0.68 1.53 18.75
N LYS A 159 0.98 0.72 17.72
CA LYS A 159 1.56 1.23 16.46
C LYS A 159 0.58 2.04 15.62
N THR A 160 -0.72 1.82 15.80
CA THR A 160 -1.78 2.44 15.01
C THR A 160 -2.53 3.53 15.78
N ASN A 161 -1.98 4.04 16.88
CA ASN A 161 -2.61 5.05 17.74
C ASN A 161 -4.03 4.63 18.17
N GLU A 162 -4.17 3.37 18.57
CA GLU A 162 -5.43 2.74 18.99
C GLU A 162 -6.53 2.68 17.92
N ARG A 163 -6.18 2.87 16.65
CA ARG A 163 -7.15 2.85 15.53
C ARG A 163 -7.44 1.44 15.04
N ILE A 164 -6.48 0.53 15.14
CA ILE A 164 -6.67 -0.88 14.82
C ILE A 164 -6.60 -1.68 16.11
N LYS A 165 -7.73 -2.27 16.48
CA LYS A 165 -7.89 -3.16 17.63
C LYS A 165 -8.29 -4.55 17.16
N ASP A 166 -8.10 -5.54 18.01
CA ASP A 166 -8.58 -6.91 17.81
C ASP A 166 -8.26 -7.45 16.41
N LEU A 167 -6.98 -7.36 16.02
CA LEU A 167 -6.51 -7.87 14.72
C LEU A 167 -6.67 -9.40 14.62
N LEU A 168 -6.42 -10.09 15.73
CA LEU A 168 -6.47 -11.52 15.86
C LEU A 168 -7.46 -11.88 16.97
N SER A 169 -8.39 -12.80 16.68
CA SER A 169 -9.27 -13.37 17.71
C SER A 169 -8.50 -14.32 18.63
N GLU A 170 -9.00 -14.58 19.83
CA GLU A 170 -8.31 -15.43 20.82
C GLU A 170 -8.13 -16.88 20.36
N ASP A 171 -8.98 -17.36 19.47
CA ASP A 171 -8.97 -18.69 18.87
C ASP A 171 -8.20 -18.75 17.54
N SER A 172 -7.61 -17.63 17.10
CA SER A 172 -6.95 -17.54 15.79
C SER A 172 -5.57 -18.18 15.73
N LEU A 173 -4.97 -18.49 16.89
CA LEU A 173 -3.64 -19.03 17.06
C LEU A 173 -3.68 -20.27 17.97
N ASP A 174 -2.76 -21.21 17.74
CA ASP A 174 -2.66 -22.46 18.49
C ASP A 174 -1.22 -22.99 18.57
N SER A 175 -1.03 -24.11 19.28
CA SER A 175 0.29 -24.76 19.42
C SER A 175 0.94 -25.23 18.10
N PHE A 176 0.15 -25.36 17.03
CA PHE A 176 0.63 -25.71 15.69
C PHE A 176 1.11 -24.49 14.91
N THR A 177 0.77 -23.29 15.34
CA THR A 177 1.24 -22.03 14.76
C THR A 177 2.76 -21.97 14.81
N ARG A 178 3.40 -21.63 13.69
CA ARG A 178 4.85 -21.52 13.53
C ARG A 178 5.30 -20.11 13.19
N LEU A 179 4.61 -19.46 12.26
CA LEU A 179 4.95 -18.12 11.81
C LEU A 179 3.67 -17.34 11.47
N VAL A 180 3.59 -16.11 11.97
CA VAL A 180 2.46 -15.19 11.78
C VAL A 180 2.96 -13.88 11.16
N LEU A 181 2.40 -13.51 10.01
CA LEU A 181 2.66 -12.24 9.34
C LEU A 181 1.60 -11.22 9.74
N VAL A 182 2.03 -10.12 10.32
CA VAL A 182 1.14 -9.04 10.76
C VAL A 182 1.50 -7.78 10.00
N ASN A 183 0.52 -7.29 9.25
CA ASN A 183 0.57 -6.01 8.61
C ASN A 183 -0.62 -5.15 9.04
N ALA A 184 -0.36 -4.02 9.70
CA ALA A 184 -1.40 -3.09 10.12
C ALA A 184 -1.09 -1.69 9.62
N LEU A 185 -2.09 -1.02 9.04
CA LEU A 185 -1.89 0.32 8.48
C LEU A 185 -3.00 1.29 8.85
N TYR A 186 -2.58 2.50 9.19
CA TYR A 186 -3.47 3.63 9.40
C TYR A 186 -3.04 4.79 8.52
N PHE A 187 -4.00 5.32 7.76
CA PHE A 187 -3.84 6.54 7.00
C PHE A 187 -4.85 7.61 7.43
N LYS A 188 -4.32 8.81 7.71
CA LYS A 188 -5.10 10.05 7.75
C LYS A 188 -4.28 11.17 7.11
N GLY A 189 -4.86 11.83 6.12
CA GLY A 189 -4.21 12.94 5.41
C GLY A 189 -4.98 14.24 5.56
N THR A 190 -4.24 15.35 5.47
CA THR A 190 -4.78 16.72 5.47
C THR A 190 -4.81 17.24 4.04
N TRP A 191 -5.99 17.57 3.51
CA TRP A 191 -6.09 18.07 2.13
C TRP A 191 -5.31 19.37 1.92
N GLN A 192 -4.64 19.50 0.76
CA GLN A 192 -4.03 20.78 0.36
C GLN A 192 -5.10 21.87 0.16
N ASN A 193 -6.27 21.48 -0.33
CA ASN A 193 -7.48 22.31 -0.43
C ASN A 193 -8.63 21.59 0.28
N GLN A 194 -8.96 22.04 1.48
CA GLN A 194 -9.96 21.40 2.35
C GLN A 194 -11.39 21.62 1.85
N PHE A 195 -12.29 20.75 2.28
CA PHE A 195 -13.73 20.93 2.08
C PHE A 195 -14.31 21.78 3.20
N ASP A 196 -15.28 22.64 2.87
CA ASP A 196 -16.07 23.29 3.89
C ASP A 196 -17.12 22.30 4.42
N SER A 197 -17.06 21.98 5.71
CA SER A 197 -18.02 21.09 6.38
C SER A 197 -19.49 21.52 6.21
N ILE A 198 -19.76 22.82 6.04
CA ILE A 198 -21.11 23.35 5.80
C ILE A 198 -21.60 22.98 4.39
N SER A 199 -20.69 22.71 3.46
CA SER A 199 -21.00 22.27 2.10
C SER A 199 -21.22 20.75 1.99
N THR A 200 -20.95 19.98 3.05
CA THR A 200 -21.26 18.55 3.11
C THR A 200 -22.76 18.34 3.25
N MET A 201 -23.37 17.60 2.32
CA MET A 201 -24.80 17.33 2.31
C MET A 201 -25.09 15.88 1.96
N GLU A 202 -26.18 15.33 2.50
CA GLU A 202 -26.73 14.04 2.06
C GLU A 202 -27.10 14.12 0.58
N ARG A 203 -26.52 13.24 -0.24
CA ARG A 203 -26.82 13.13 -1.67
C ARG A 203 -26.91 11.66 -2.08
N PRO A 204 -27.65 11.35 -3.15
CA PRO A 204 -27.78 9.98 -3.62
C PRO A 204 -26.45 9.44 -4.14
N PHE A 205 -26.17 8.20 -3.77
CA PHE A 205 -25.12 7.33 -4.27
C PHE A 205 -25.77 6.06 -4.84
N TYR A 206 -25.47 5.75 -6.10
CA TYR A 206 -25.98 4.61 -6.84
C TYR A 206 -25.09 3.41 -6.58
N VAL A 207 -25.43 2.60 -5.58
CA VAL A 207 -24.68 1.39 -5.19
C VAL A 207 -24.60 0.40 -6.36
N ASP A 208 -25.70 0.26 -7.08
CA ASP A 208 -25.84 -0.46 -8.33
C ASP A 208 -27.04 0.16 -9.10
N THR A 209 -27.43 -0.45 -10.21
CA THR A 209 -28.54 0.05 -11.06
C THR A 209 -29.90 0.01 -10.39
N GLU A 210 -30.05 -0.73 -9.28
CA GLU A 210 -31.33 -0.94 -8.59
C GLU A 210 -31.35 -0.28 -7.20
N THR A 211 -30.18 -0.08 -6.60
CA THR A 211 -30.01 0.34 -5.22
C THR A 211 -29.40 1.74 -5.14
N THR A 212 -30.12 2.66 -4.49
CA THR A 212 -29.63 4.01 -4.18
C THR A 212 -29.69 4.25 -2.68
N VAL A 213 -28.63 4.83 -2.13
CA VAL A 213 -28.53 5.26 -0.74
C VAL A 213 -28.22 6.75 -0.68
N ASN A 214 -28.63 7.44 0.39
CA ASN A 214 -28.14 8.79 0.65
C ASN A 214 -26.94 8.69 1.59
N ILE A 215 -25.86 9.38 1.22
CA ILE A 215 -24.65 9.46 2.03
C ILE A 215 -24.13 10.91 2.10
N PRO A 216 -23.38 11.27 3.16
CA PRO A 216 -22.73 12.56 3.26
C PRO A 216 -21.72 12.75 2.13
N MET A 217 -21.93 13.78 1.31
CA MET A 217 -21.10 14.11 0.17
C MET A 217 -20.50 15.49 0.35
N MET A 218 -19.16 15.51 0.45
CA MET A 218 -18.37 16.72 0.56
C MET A 218 -18.34 17.42 -0.80
N TYR A 219 -18.30 18.76 -0.80
CA TYR A 219 -18.31 19.56 -2.01
C TYR A 219 -17.27 20.69 -1.97
N GLN A 220 -16.53 20.88 -3.06
CA GLN A 220 -15.74 22.08 -3.29
C GLN A 220 -15.55 22.35 -4.78
N GLU A 221 -15.15 23.56 -5.14
CA GLU A 221 -14.78 23.93 -6.49
C GLU A 221 -13.40 24.59 -6.47
N ASN A 222 -12.41 23.94 -7.08
CA ASN A 222 -11.03 24.43 -7.11
C ASN A 222 -10.28 23.89 -8.34
N ASN A 223 -9.00 24.25 -8.48
CA ASN A 223 -8.13 23.67 -9.49
C ASN A 223 -7.60 22.32 -9.02
N PHE A 224 -7.91 21.27 -9.79
CA PHE A 224 -7.43 19.91 -9.55
C PHE A 224 -6.87 19.34 -10.84
N LYS A 225 -6.00 18.33 -10.72
CA LYS A 225 -5.63 17.53 -11.87
C LYS A 225 -6.81 16.61 -12.23
N TYR A 226 -7.22 16.68 -13.49
CA TYR A 226 -8.37 15.95 -14.00
C TYR A 226 -8.05 15.32 -15.36
N GLY A 227 -8.66 14.17 -15.63
CA GLY A 227 -8.59 13.50 -16.91
C GLY A 227 -9.86 12.71 -17.23
N GLU A 228 -10.04 12.40 -18.50
CA GLU A 228 -11.08 11.48 -18.99
C GLU A 228 -10.37 10.38 -19.76
N SER A 229 -10.52 9.13 -19.33
CA SER A 229 -9.93 7.97 -19.98
C SER A 229 -10.98 7.27 -20.83
N HIS A 230 -10.76 7.26 -22.15
CA HIS A 230 -11.61 6.51 -23.07
C HIS A 230 -11.41 5.00 -22.89
N ASP A 231 -10.17 4.56 -22.66
CA ASP A 231 -9.83 3.14 -22.50
C ASP A 231 -10.43 2.53 -21.23
N LEU A 232 -10.44 3.28 -20.12
CA LEU A 232 -11.09 2.85 -18.88
C LEU A 232 -12.59 3.19 -18.85
N ASN A 233 -13.09 3.99 -19.79
CA ASN A 233 -14.44 4.58 -19.75
C ASN A 233 -14.71 5.25 -18.38
N ALA A 234 -13.81 6.14 -17.96
CA ALA A 234 -13.79 6.69 -16.61
C ALA A 234 -13.30 8.15 -16.55
N GLN A 235 -13.72 8.86 -15.52
CA GLN A 235 -13.13 10.14 -15.10
C GLN A 235 -12.04 9.90 -14.06
N LEU A 236 -10.97 10.70 -14.12
CA LEU A 236 -9.86 10.66 -13.17
C LEU A 236 -9.75 12.01 -12.47
N LEU A 237 -9.56 11.97 -11.16
CA LEU A 237 -9.34 13.14 -10.32
C LEU A 237 -8.16 12.88 -9.39
N GLU A 238 -7.22 13.82 -9.32
CA GLU A 238 -6.14 13.80 -8.34
C GLU A 238 -6.22 15.02 -7.43
N MET A 239 -6.30 14.76 -6.13
CA MET A 239 -6.38 15.74 -5.06
C MET A 239 -5.16 15.61 -4.15
N ALA A 240 -4.34 16.64 -4.10
CA ALA A 240 -3.13 16.67 -3.27
C ALA A 240 -3.46 16.83 -1.77
N TYR A 241 -2.64 16.18 -0.94
CA TYR A 241 -2.52 16.47 0.47
C TYR A 241 -1.50 17.58 0.72
N GLU A 242 -1.51 18.15 1.92
CA GLU A 242 -0.58 19.20 2.32
C GLU A 242 0.88 18.81 2.05
N GLY A 243 1.66 19.74 1.49
CA GLY A 243 3.06 19.50 1.12
C GLY A 243 3.24 18.93 -0.28
N ASN A 244 2.17 18.49 -0.96
CA ASN A 244 2.19 17.94 -2.33
C ASN A 244 3.04 16.68 -2.52
N ASP A 245 3.46 16.02 -1.44
CA ASP A 245 4.23 14.76 -1.49
C ASP A 245 3.32 13.51 -1.62
N ALA A 246 2.03 13.67 -1.35
CA ALA A 246 1.02 12.63 -1.50
C ALA A 246 -0.28 13.20 -2.08
N SER A 247 -1.02 12.35 -2.82
CA SER A 247 -2.31 12.68 -3.40
C SER A 247 -3.28 11.51 -3.30
N MET A 248 -4.57 11.80 -3.21
CA MET A 248 -5.62 10.82 -3.52
C MET A 248 -5.95 10.90 -5.00
N VAL A 249 -5.92 9.76 -5.69
CA VAL A 249 -6.40 9.59 -7.05
C VAL A 249 -7.71 8.82 -7.02
N ILE A 250 -8.75 9.32 -7.67
CA ILE A 250 -10.04 8.65 -7.82
C ILE A 250 -10.28 8.34 -9.29
N VAL A 251 -10.52 7.08 -9.59
CA VAL A 251 -10.95 6.59 -10.91
C VAL A 251 -12.43 6.25 -10.82
N LEU A 252 -13.26 7.10 -11.41
CA LEU A 252 -14.71 7.02 -11.39
C LEU A 252 -15.21 6.48 -12.74
N PRO A 253 -15.70 5.23 -12.82
CA PRO A 253 -16.31 4.71 -14.04
C PRO A 253 -17.48 5.59 -14.51
N ASN A 254 -17.67 5.72 -15.82
CA ASN A 254 -18.82 6.43 -16.38
C ASN A 254 -20.13 5.66 -16.14
N GLU A 255 -20.05 4.32 -16.09
CA GLU A 255 -21.19 3.43 -15.82
C GLU A 255 -21.27 3.05 -14.33
N ILE A 256 -22.49 2.91 -13.79
CA ILE A 256 -22.72 2.56 -12.37
C ILE A 256 -22.03 1.23 -11.99
N ASN A 257 -22.08 0.22 -12.86
CA ASN A 257 -21.48 -1.10 -12.63
C ASN A 257 -20.09 -1.25 -13.29
N GLY A 258 -19.45 -0.14 -13.69
CA GLY A 258 -18.20 -0.17 -14.47
C GLY A 258 -16.94 -0.54 -13.68
N LEU A 259 -16.98 -0.48 -12.35
CA LEU A 259 -15.80 -0.65 -11.48
C LEU A 259 -15.11 -2.01 -11.67
N ASP A 260 -15.87 -3.09 -11.78
CA ASP A 260 -15.32 -4.45 -11.90
C ASP A 260 -14.52 -4.61 -13.21
N GLY A 261 -14.97 -3.95 -14.28
CA GLY A 261 -14.25 -3.93 -15.56
C GLY A 261 -12.93 -3.16 -15.49
N ILE A 262 -12.89 -2.08 -14.70
CA ILE A 262 -11.64 -1.34 -14.45
C ILE A 262 -10.66 -2.20 -13.64
N LEU A 263 -11.12 -2.81 -12.55
CA LEU A 263 -10.29 -3.68 -11.71
C LEU A 263 -9.68 -4.83 -12.51
N GLN A 264 -10.48 -5.47 -13.37
CA GLN A 264 -9.99 -6.56 -14.23
C GLN A 264 -8.94 -6.06 -15.24
N LYS A 265 -9.20 -4.93 -15.93
CA LYS A 265 -8.23 -4.33 -16.86
C LYS A 265 -6.89 -4.02 -16.19
N LEU A 266 -6.92 -3.48 -14.97
CA LEU A 266 -5.70 -3.21 -14.20
C LEU A 266 -4.98 -4.51 -13.83
N ALA A 267 -5.70 -5.54 -13.40
CA ALA A 267 -5.13 -6.85 -13.08
C ALA A 267 -4.48 -7.54 -14.31
N ASP A 268 -5.04 -7.31 -15.49
CA ASP A 268 -4.52 -7.78 -16.78
C ASP A 268 -3.28 -6.99 -17.25
N GLY A 269 -2.88 -5.95 -16.50
CA GLY A 269 -1.65 -5.18 -16.74
C GLY A 269 -1.85 -3.85 -17.44
N TYR A 270 -3.06 -3.30 -17.45
CA TYR A 270 -3.29 -1.94 -17.95
C TYR A 270 -2.49 -0.91 -17.13
N ASP A 271 -1.71 -0.07 -17.81
CA ASP A 271 -0.85 0.93 -17.18
C ASP A 271 -1.65 2.19 -16.79
N LEU A 272 -2.13 2.21 -15.55
CA LEU A 272 -2.81 3.38 -15.00
C LEU A 272 -1.90 4.62 -14.95
N THR A 273 -0.59 4.45 -14.78
CA THR A 273 0.33 5.58 -14.63
C THR A 273 0.37 6.45 -15.87
N ALA A 274 0.28 5.84 -17.06
CA ALA A 274 0.18 6.54 -18.33
C ALA A 274 -1.10 7.39 -18.45
N GLU A 275 -2.21 6.99 -17.83
CA GLU A 275 -3.43 7.81 -17.77
C GLU A 275 -3.29 8.98 -16.81
N LEU A 276 -2.63 8.76 -15.65
CA LEU A 276 -2.37 9.81 -14.67
C LEU A 276 -1.46 10.91 -15.20
N ASP A 277 -0.53 10.57 -16.09
CA ASP A 277 0.39 11.52 -16.73
C ASP A 277 -0.27 12.35 -17.83
N LYS A 278 -1.44 11.93 -18.34
CA LYS A 278 -2.26 12.71 -19.29
C LYS A 278 -3.17 13.72 -18.60
N MET A 279 -3.34 13.66 -17.28
CA MET A 279 -4.18 14.59 -16.55
C MET A 279 -3.60 16.02 -16.55
N PHE A 280 -4.48 17.00 -16.53
CA PHE A 280 -4.09 18.41 -16.51
C PHE A 280 -4.84 19.18 -15.43
N SER A 281 -4.21 20.24 -14.93
CA SER A 281 -4.82 21.11 -13.91
C SER A 281 -5.94 21.95 -14.54
N THR A 282 -7.14 21.89 -13.98
CA THR A 282 -8.30 22.67 -14.44
C THR A 282 -9.28 22.89 -13.29
N LYS A 283 -10.23 23.82 -13.46
CA LYS A 283 -11.27 24.09 -12.48
C LYS A 283 -12.33 22.99 -12.49
N VAL A 284 -12.47 22.28 -11.37
CA VAL A 284 -13.39 21.15 -11.21
C VAL A 284 -14.31 21.39 -10.02
N ARG A 285 -15.62 21.17 -10.22
CA ARG A 285 -16.59 20.98 -9.14
C ARG A 285 -16.52 19.53 -8.67
N VAL A 286 -15.99 19.33 -7.48
CA VAL A 286 -15.74 18.01 -6.89
C VAL A 286 -16.82 17.71 -5.88
N THR A 287 -17.47 16.56 -6.03
CA THR A 287 -18.37 15.98 -5.03
C THR A 287 -17.91 14.56 -4.73
N VAL A 288 -17.48 14.31 -3.49
CA VAL A 288 -16.94 13.01 -3.07
C VAL A 288 -17.54 12.59 -1.73
N PRO A 289 -17.78 11.29 -1.50
CA PRO A 289 -18.29 10.83 -0.22
C PRO A 289 -17.32 11.10 0.93
N LYS A 290 -17.86 11.41 2.11
CA LYS A 290 -17.16 11.25 3.39
C LYS A 290 -17.26 9.80 3.80
N PHE A 291 -16.14 9.15 4.13
CA PHE A 291 -16.16 7.73 4.49
C PHE A 291 -15.04 7.34 5.42
N LYS A 292 -15.28 6.23 6.13
CA LYS A 292 -14.34 5.55 6.97
C LYS A 292 -14.43 4.06 6.64
N ILE A 293 -13.32 3.45 6.27
CA ILE A 293 -13.26 2.04 5.89
C ILE A 293 -12.20 1.36 6.73
N GLU A 294 -12.59 0.24 7.31
CA GLU A 294 -11.69 -0.70 7.96
C GLU A 294 -11.83 -2.03 7.22
N THR A 295 -10.69 -2.62 6.84
CA THR A 295 -10.67 -3.89 6.13
C THR A 295 -9.66 -4.80 6.78
N GLU A 296 -10.12 -6.00 7.12
CA GLU A 296 -9.28 -7.12 7.51
C GLU A 296 -9.21 -8.10 6.34
N ILE A 297 -7.98 -8.45 5.96
CA ILE A 297 -7.68 -9.30 4.81
C ILE A 297 -6.87 -10.48 5.32
N ASP A 298 -7.45 -11.68 5.17
CA ASP A 298 -6.70 -12.92 5.31
C ASP A 298 -5.85 -13.14 4.05
N LEU A 299 -4.55 -12.90 4.18
CA LEU A 299 -3.60 -13.02 3.08
C LEU A 299 -3.47 -14.49 2.62
N LEU A 300 -3.83 -15.48 3.44
CA LEU A 300 -3.85 -16.89 3.04
C LEU A 300 -4.88 -17.16 1.94
N GLN A 301 -5.92 -16.33 1.82
CA GLN A 301 -6.94 -16.48 0.76
C GLN A 301 -6.56 -15.77 -0.54
N VAL A 302 -5.69 -14.75 -0.44
CA VAL A 302 -5.34 -13.86 -1.55
C VAL A 302 -4.04 -14.30 -2.22
N LEU A 303 -2.99 -14.54 -1.44
CA LEU A 303 -1.64 -14.81 -1.95
C LEU A 303 -1.53 -16.07 -2.84
N PRO A 304 -2.23 -17.19 -2.55
CA PRO A 304 -2.22 -18.35 -3.46
C PRO A 304 -2.76 -18.03 -4.85
N LYS A 305 -3.75 -17.14 -4.96
CA LYS A 305 -4.29 -16.72 -6.25
C LYS A 305 -3.33 -15.81 -7.02
N LEU A 306 -2.37 -15.21 -6.33
CA LEU A 306 -1.29 -14.43 -6.90
C LEU A 306 -0.06 -15.27 -7.26
N GLY A 307 -0.09 -16.59 -7.02
CA GLY A 307 1.00 -17.51 -7.33
C GLY A 307 1.94 -17.82 -6.16
N ILE A 308 1.60 -17.38 -4.94
CA ILE A 308 2.41 -17.62 -3.73
C ILE A 308 1.70 -18.66 -2.87
N GLN A 309 2.21 -19.89 -2.85
CA GLN A 309 1.56 -21.00 -2.14
C GLN A 309 2.54 -21.81 -1.27
N ALA A 310 3.80 -21.92 -1.68
CA ALA A 310 4.78 -22.79 -1.05
C ALA A 310 4.99 -22.40 0.42
N ILE A 311 5.10 -21.11 0.74
CA ILE A 311 5.32 -20.63 2.11
C ILE A 311 4.25 -21.07 3.14
N PHE A 312 3.06 -21.48 2.69
CA PHE A 312 1.98 -21.99 3.55
C PHE A 312 2.03 -23.52 3.75
N ASN A 313 2.89 -24.21 3.00
CA ASN A 313 3.01 -25.66 3.06
C ASN A 313 3.77 -26.10 4.31
N ARG A 314 3.16 -26.97 5.12
CA ARG A 314 3.74 -27.42 6.40
C ARG A 314 4.97 -28.32 6.25
N GLN A 315 5.10 -29.01 5.11
CA GLN A 315 6.14 -29.98 4.86
C GLN A 315 7.30 -29.39 4.05
N ASN A 316 7.01 -28.46 3.14
CA ASN A 316 8.01 -27.87 2.25
C ASN A 316 7.70 -26.38 2.00
N SER A 317 7.84 -25.56 3.04
CA SER A 317 7.61 -24.11 2.96
C SER A 317 8.70 -23.33 2.25
N GLY A 318 9.89 -23.93 2.14
CA GLY A 318 11.10 -23.26 1.68
C GLY A 318 11.67 -22.22 2.65
N LEU A 319 11.10 -22.00 3.85
CA LEU A 319 11.53 -20.97 4.83
C LEU A 319 12.80 -21.37 5.62
N THR A 320 13.81 -21.87 4.93
CA THR A 320 14.98 -22.55 5.52
C THR A 320 16.11 -21.60 5.91
N LYS A 321 16.07 -20.33 5.50
CA LYS A 321 17.12 -19.33 5.79
C LYS A 321 16.68 -18.28 6.82
N ILE A 322 15.56 -18.51 7.51
CA ILE A 322 15.06 -17.60 8.56
C ILE A 322 15.76 -17.87 9.91
N LEU A 323 16.05 -19.14 10.19
CA LEU A 323 16.63 -19.60 11.44
C LEU A 323 18.06 -20.07 11.23
N ASP A 324 18.81 -20.16 12.32
CA ASP A 324 20.17 -20.73 12.34
C ASP A 324 20.20 -22.26 12.37
N ASN A 325 19.04 -22.92 12.37
CA ASN A 325 18.88 -24.37 12.34
C ASN A 325 17.74 -24.83 11.40
N ASP A 326 17.54 -26.14 11.31
CA ASP A 326 16.56 -26.79 10.43
C ASP A 326 15.14 -26.92 11.04
N GLU A 327 14.78 -26.10 12.04
CA GLU A 327 13.42 -26.14 12.61
C GLU A 327 12.37 -25.86 11.52
N PRO A 328 11.38 -26.74 11.32
CA PRO A 328 10.38 -26.54 10.28
C PRO A 328 9.50 -25.31 10.51
N LEU A 329 9.62 -24.32 9.61
CA LEU A 329 8.75 -23.15 9.57
C LEU A 329 7.75 -23.24 8.44
N TYR A 330 6.58 -22.62 8.61
CA TYR A 330 5.60 -22.33 7.57
C TYR A 330 4.73 -21.16 8.03
N VAL A 331 4.25 -20.36 7.09
CA VAL A 331 3.32 -19.27 7.39
C VAL A 331 1.99 -19.89 7.82
N SER A 332 1.71 -19.82 9.12
CA SER A 332 0.49 -20.36 9.72
C SER A 332 -0.67 -19.38 9.62
N LYS A 333 -0.36 -18.08 9.67
CA LYS A 333 -1.34 -16.99 9.57
C LYS A 333 -0.66 -15.78 8.92
N ALA A 334 -1.39 -15.05 8.09
CA ALA A 334 -0.93 -13.80 7.51
C ALA A 334 -2.13 -12.87 7.34
N VAL A 335 -2.10 -11.74 8.03
CA VAL A 335 -3.23 -10.83 8.10
C VAL A 335 -2.77 -9.40 7.78
N GLN A 336 -3.56 -8.74 6.93
CA GLN A 336 -3.47 -7.31 6.72
C GLN A 336 -4.73 -6.64 7.26
N LYS A 337 -4.56 -5.64 8.12
CA LYS A 337 -5.66 -4.76 8.55
C LYS A 337 -5.34 -3.32 8.20
N ALA A 338 -6.18 -2.75 7.36
CA ALA A 338 -6.00 -1.40 6.84
C ALA A 338 -7.17 -0.52 7.24
N PHE A 339 -6.86 0.72 7.59
CA PHE A 339 -7.82 1.73 8.00
C PHE A 339 -7.59 3.02 7.24
N ILE A 340 -8.66 3.56 6.65
CA ILE A 340 -8.67 4.88 6.02
C ILE A 340 -9.86 5.69 6.50
N GLU A 341 -9.61 6.96 6.78
CA GLU A 341 -10.64 7.96 7.06
C GLU A 341 -10.49 9.14 6.08
N VAL A 342 -11.57 9.42 5.35
CA VAL A 342 -11.68 10.52 4.40
C VAL A 342 -12.79 11.44 4.88
N ASN A 343 -12.39 12.64 5.30
CA ASN A 343 -13.28 13.67 5.81
C ASN A 343 -12.88 15.05 5.23
N GLU A 344 -13.50 16.10 5.76
CA GLU A 344 -13.30 17.47 5.31
C GLU A 344 -11.93 18.05 5.73
N GLU A 345 -11.31 17.49 6.77
CA GLU A 345 -10.23 18.12 7.52
C GLU A 345 -8.90 18.27 6.77
N GLY A 346 -8.28 19.39 7.13
CA GLY A 346 -6.87 19.76 7.14
C GLY A 346 -6.70 20.88 8.19
N ALA A 347 -5.52 21.49 8.37
CA ALA A 347 -5.28 22.49 9.42
C ALA A 347 -6.41 23.54 9.54
N GLU A 348 -6.90 23.69 10.77
CA GLU A 348 -7.90 24.65 11.22
C GLU A 348 -7.42 26.09 10.93
N ALA A 349 -8.33 26.93 10.41
CA ALA A 349 -8.18 28.37 10.15
C ALA A 349 -7.45 28.81 8.86
N ALA A 350 -8.20 28.86 7.76
CA ALA A 350 -8.16 29.99 6.83
C ALA A 350 -9.57 30.37 6.35
N ALA A 351 -10.51 30.44 7.30
CA ALA A 351 -11.69 31.28 7.07
C ALA A 351 -11.23 32.75 7.05
N ALA A 352 -11.71 33.49 6.06
CA ALA A 352 -11.60 34.94 5.90
C ALA A 352 -10.29 35.53 5.32
N THR A 353 -10.04 35.30 4.04
CA THR A 353 -9.60 36.38 3.15
C THR A 353 -10.43 36.37 1.88
N GLY A 354 -11.70 36.78 2.03
CA GLY A 354 -12.50 37.25 0.92
C GLY A 354 -11.86 38.51 0.35
N ILE A 355 -11.00 38.36 -0.65
CA ILE A 355 -10.66 39.46 -1.56
C ILE A 355 -11.61 39.34 -2.75
N MET A 356 -12.71 40.08 -2.64
CA MET A 356 -13.67 40.30 -3.71
C MET A 356 -13.00 41.18 -4.77
N PHE A 357 -12.26 40.56 -5.69
CA PHE A 357 -11.90 41.22 -6.95
C PHE A 357 -13.12 41.23 -7.86
N LEU A 358 -13.76 42.40 -7.93
CA LEU A 358 -14.65 42.75 -9.04
C LEU A 358 -13.82 42.75 -10.34
N MET A 359 -13.81 41.63 -11.05
CA MET A 359 -13.34 41.58 -12.44
C MET A 359 -14.50 41.30 -13.39
N MET A 360 -14.47 42.05 -14.49
CA MET A 360 -15.41 42.14 -15.61
C MET A 360 -15.90 40.78 -16.16
N PRO A 361 -17.04 40.73 -16.88
CA PRO A 361 -17.66 39.48 -17.31
C PRO A 361 -16.82 38.82 -18.42
N CYS A 362 -15.85 38.01 -18.03
CA CYS A 362 -15.41 36.89 -18.84
C CYS A 362 -16.44 35.77 -18.61
N PRO A 363 -17.06 35.17 -19.65
CA PRO A 363 -17.87 33.98 -19.44
C PRO A 363 -17.01 32.97 -18.68
N PRO A 364 -17.41 32.52 -17.48
CA PRO A 364 -16.61 31.57 -16.72
C PRO A 364 -16.40 30.35 -17.61
N LEU A 365 -15.14 29.96 -17.81
CA LEU A 365 -14.81 28.69 -18.46
C LEU A 365 -15.68 27.61 -17.79
N PRO A 366 -16.37 26.76 -18.57
CA PRO A 366 -17.25 25.75 -18.00
C PRO A 366 -16.43 24.84 -17.08
N SER A 367 -16.69 24.91 -15.77
CA SER A 367 -16.05 24.05 -14.80
C SER A 367 -16.37 22.60 -15.13
N LYS A 368 -15.36 21.73 -15.17
CA LYS A 368 -15.59 20.28 -15.25
C LYS A 368 -16.31 19.81 -13.97
N SER A 369 -17.10 18.75 -14.08
CA SER A 369 -17.84 18.18 -12.95
C SER A 369 -17.32 16.78 -12.67
N PHE A 370 -16.87 16.55 -11.45
CA PHE A 370 -16.49 15.23 -10.94
C PHE A 370 -17.37 14.90 -9.75
N ARG A 371 -18.28 13.94 -9.93
CA ARG A 371 -19.25 13.53 -8.89
C ARG A 371 -19.13 12.04 -8.66
N ALA A 372 -18.48 11.66 -7.57
CA ALA A 372 -18.29 10.26 -7.18
C ALA A 372 -19.56 9.68 -6.53
N ASP A 373 -20.65 9.64 -7.30
CA ASP A 373 -21.98 9.15 -6.89
C ASP A 373 -22.26 7.68 -7.24
N ARG A 374 -21.24 6.91 -7.62
CA ARG A 374 -21.32 5.49 -7.98
C ARG A 374 -20.00 4.79 -7.64
N PRO A 375 -19.95 3.44 -7.63
CA PRO A 375 -18.75 2.70 -7.28
C PRO A 375 -17.49 3.20 -7.98
N PHE A 376 -16.44 3.47 -7.22
CA PHE A 376 -15.17 3.99 -7.73
C PHE A 376 -13.96 3.31 -7.10
N LEU A 377 -12.84 3.37 -7.80
CA LEU A 377 -11.52 2.96 -7.33
C LEU A 377 -10.78 4.20 -6.84
N TYR A 378 -10.05 4.08 -5.74
CA TYR A 378 -9.18 5.14 -5.25
C TYR A 378 -7.80 4.61 -4.89
N PHE A 379 -6.81 5.49 -5.03
CA PHE A 379 -5.42 5.24 -4.69
C PHE A 379 -4.91 6.37 -3.81
N LEU A 380 -4.08 6.03 -2.84
CA LEU A 380 -3.22 7.00 -2.18
C LEU A 380 -1.85 6.86 -2.81
N VAL A 381 -1.43 7.86 -3.58
CA VAL A 381 -0.14 7.85 -4.28
C VAL A 381 0.82 8.78 -3.55
N GLY A 382 2.02 8.27 -3.29
CA GLY A 382 3.14 9.06 -2.79
C GLY A 382 4.01 9.63 -3.91
N ALA A 383 5.24 9.99 -3.56
CA ALA A 383 6.27 10.40 -4.52
C ALA A 383 6.42 9.36 -5.66
N GLU A 384 6.70 9.86 -6.87
CA GLU A 384 6.93 9.03 -8.07
C GLU A 384 5.78 8.07 -8.43
N ARG A 385 4.53 8.40 -8.07
CA ARG A 385 3.31 7.62 -8.37
C ARG A 385 3.24 6.25 -7.67
N ILE A 386 4.05 6.03 -6.63
CA ILE A 386 3.99 4.78 -5.85
C ILE A 386 2.64 4.71 -5.11
N ALA A 387 1.86 3.67 -5.38
CA ALA A 387 0.60 3.42 -4.69
C ALA A 387 0.85 2.89 -3.26
N LEU A 388 0.50 3.70 -2.27
CA LEU A 388 0.60 3.36 -0.84
C LEU A 388 -0.62 2.56 -0.39
N PHE A 389 -1.80 2.96 -0.87
CA PHE A 389 -3.06 2.27 -0.66
C PHE A 389 -3.83 2.20 -1.97
N ILE A 390 -4.63 1.15 -2.06
CA ILE A 390 -5.66 0.99 -3.07
C ILE A 390 -6.96 0.61 -2.37
N GLY A 391 -8.08 1.06 -2.91
CA GLY A 391 -9.36 0.64 -2.38
C GLY A 391 -10.51 0.90 -3.33
N GLN A 392 -11.60 0.22 -3.05
CA GLN A 392 -12.86 0.40 -3.78
C GLN A 392 -13.92 0.92 -2.82
N TYR A 393 -14.65 1.93 -3.26
CA TYR A 393 -15.83 2.42 -2.56
C TYR A 393 -17.06 2.05 -3.37
N ARG A 394 -17.98 1.29 -2.75
CA ARG A 394 -19.22 0.79 -3.34
C ARG A 394 -20.48 1.29 -2.63
N GLY A 395 -20.33 2.14 -1.60
CA GLY A 395 -21.48 2.69 -0.85
C GLY A 395 -22.26 1.65 -0.05
N ARG A 396 -21.64 0.50 0.27
CA ARG A 396 -22.21 -0.56 1.12
C ARG A 396 -21.42 -0.60 2.43
N ASN A 397 -22.13 -0.49 3.56
CA ASN A 397 -21.54 -0.66 4.90
C ASN A 397 -21.25 -2.12 5.21
#